data_AF-A0A5B0LX98-F1
#
_entry.id   AF-A0A5B0LX98-F1
#
_cell.length_a   1.000
_cell.length_b   1.000
_cell.length_c   1.000
_cell.angle_alpha   90.00
_cell.angle_beta   90.00
_cell.angle_gamma   90.00
#
_symmetry.space_group_name_H-M   'P 1'
#
loop_
_entity.id
_entity.type
_entity.pdbx_description
1 polymer ?
#
loop_
_entity_poly.entity_id
_entity_poly.type
_entity_poly.pdbx_seq_one_letter_code
_entity_poly.pdbx_strand_id
1 'polypeptide(L)'
;MTAHLDYHLSLPCARLEVSRVTKKRKLAKVLHHDSASTQRSPRLFKLYNILIASLYHHHEDYLMKLKTPILNYRKQQEKLLEWLEIEIFTPGTGHPVLGVAPRPSLSWNSNDPQLIYGEIQLELLKYFSEKRTDPIDSTSLLLEKYLAEHTREYLALYQSSSATLEYPTQLSKNKSFRKILAYISNVAKDVILNDSPGDGNEKTGIRNNPLLSPYLEQFEEAFHESETETKQNVRSYYPGVPICICFEKNQPDIKPLRMVNVGKGSLLDIRIAGPRFRRLVVSLDRLHIRYLKMLKVEGRTLPRRGSLIQFLYDSIIEPKDSLPLVGSLEVRDGLAPWFSESYQGSKSFGELQLKIIKYFSEDLTDENMVDIPVFILAAWYHDKPPFKKVSTPA
;
A
#
# COMPACT_ATOMS: atom_id res chain seq x y z
N MET A 1 32.08 4.04 37.62
CA MET A 1 31.31 5.28 37.87
C MET A 1 29.84 4.91 37.93
N THR A 2 29.24 4.90 39.12
CA THR A 2 27.81 4.68 39.35
C THR A 2 27.04 5.91 38.88
N ALA A 3 26.25 5.77 37.83
CA ALA A 3 25.38 6.86 37.38
C ALA A 3 24.20 7.00 38.34
N HIS A 4 23.95 8.19 38.85
CA HIS A 4 22.85 8.44 39.78
C HIS A 4 21.53 8.61 39.01
N LEU A 5 20.52 7.80 39.35
CA LEU A 5 19.16 7.88 38.82
C LEU A 5 18.26 8.62 39.82
N ASP A 6 17.59 9.65 39.32
CA ASP A 6 16.61 10.46 40.05
C ASP A 6 15.20 10.09 39.59
N TYR A 7 14.58 9.17 40.33
CA TYR A 7 13.30 8.54 40.00
C TYR A 7 12.13 9.49 40.17
N HIS A 8 11.16 9.42 39.25
CA HIS A 8 9.86 10.06 39.44
C HIS A 8 9.04 9.28 40.48
N LEU A 9 8.21 9.99 41.26
CA LEU A 9 7.49 9.40 42.41
C LEU A 9 6.43 8.36 42.02
N SER A 10 5.75 8.55 40.89
CA SER A 10 4.57 7.77 40.50
C SER A 10 4.57 7.30 39.04
N LEU A 11 5.56 7.70 38.25
CA LEU A 11 5.62 7.42 36.81
C LEU A 11 6.82 6.54 36.51
N PRO A 12 6.75 5.68 35.48
CA PRO A 12 7.85 4.80 35.10
C PRO A 12 8.94 5.58 34.33
N CYS A 13 9.54 6.58 34.99
CA CYS A 13 10.60 7.41 34.42
C CYS A 13 11.61 7.86 35.50
N ALA A 14 12.78 8.27 35.03
CA ALA A 14 13.85 8.81 35.86
C ALA A 14 14.69 9.82 35.09
N ARG A 15 15.47 10.60 35.82
CA ARG A 15 16.52 11.47 35.29
C ARG A 15 17.89 10.88 35.60
N LEU A 16 18.68 10.62 34.56
CA LEU A 16 20.05 10.12 34.70
C LEU A 16 21.04 11.29 34.73
N GLU A 17 21.83 11.39 35.79
CA GLU A 17 22.88 12.40 35.88
C GLU A 17 24.09 12.04 35.00
N VAL A 18 24.53 12.99 34.16
CA VAL A 18 25.69 12.83 33.28
C VAL A 18 26.86 13.62 33.85
N SER A 19 27.75 12.92 34.55
CA SER A 19 28.82 13.47 35.39
C SER A 19 30.06 14.00 34.65
N ARG A 20 29.96 14.33 33.34
CA ARG A 20 31.14 14.69 32.51
C ARG A 20 31.31 16.20 32.22
N VAL A 21 30.44 17.08 32.71
CA VAL A 21 30.53 18.52 32.39
C VAL A 21 30.28 19.35 33.65
N THR A 22 30.97 20.50 33.74
CA THR A 22 30.84 21.56 34.75
C THR A 22 29.42 22.12 34.93
N LYS A 23 28.46 21.71 34.09
CA LYS A 23 27.02 21.97 34.23
C LYS A 23 26.29 20.67 34.55
N LYS A 24 25.50 20.65 35.63
CA LYS A 24 24.59 19.53 35.97
C LYS A 24 23.65 19.30 34.78
N ARG A 25 23.89 18.26 33.99
CA ARG A 25 23.00 17.82 32.89
C ARG A 25 22.37 16.50 33.31
N LYS A 26 21.05 16.43 33.20
CA LYS A 26 20.29 15.20 33.40
C LYS A 26 19.65 14.77 32.08
N LEU A 27 19.49 13.47 31.88
CA LEU A 27 18.80 12.89 30.73
C LEU A 27 17.50 12.23 31.17
N ALA A 28 16.41 12.50 30.46
CA ALA A 28 15.15 11.80 30.63
C ALA A 28 15.30 10.33 30.21
N LYS A 29 14.81 9.43 31.06
CA LYS A 29 14.83 7.97 30.85
C LYS A 29 13.48 7.39 31.19
N VAL A 30 13.03 6.46 30.34
CA VAL A 30 11.87 5.63 30.59
C VAL A 30 12.32 4.37 31.36
N LEU A 31 11.52 3.97 32.33
CA LEU A 31 11.69 2.74 33.09
C LEU A 31 10.63 1.72 32.62
N HIS A 32 10.95 0.44 32.74
CA HIS A 32 9.95 -0.61 32.56
C HIS A 32 8.93 -0.54 33.71
N HIS A 33 7.64 -0.67 33.40
CA HIS A 33 6.57 -0.43 34.38
C HIS A 33 6.65 -1.37 35.60
N ASP A 34 6.92 -2.67 35.40
CA ASP A 34 6.99 -3.63 36.52
C ASP A 34 8.33 -3.64 37.27
N SER A 35 9.46 -3.62 36.57
CA SER A 35 10.77 -3.83 37.19
C SER A 35 11.43 -2.54 37.67
N ALA A 36 10.88 -1.37 37.31
CA ALA A 36 11.50 -0.05 37.49
C ALA A 36 12.94 0.06 36.93
N SER A 37 13.34 -0.89 36.08
CA SER A 37 14.64 -0.89 35.43
C SER A 37 14.62 0.02 34.22
N THR A 38 15.74 0.69 33.92
CA THR A 38 15.81 1.58 32.76
C THR A 38 15.62 0.81 31.46
N GLN A 39 14.71 1.30 30.60
CA GLN A 39 14.49 0.72 29.29
C GLN A 39 15.77 0.80 28.45
N ARG A 40 16.14 -0.33 27.85
CA ARG A 40 17.36 -0.44 27.04
C ARG A 40 17.14 0.20 25.68
N SER A 41 18.17 0.83 25.12
CA SER A 41 18.07 1.49 23.80
C SER A 41 17.55 0.58 22.67
N PRO A 42 18.00 -0.69 22.53
CA PRO A 42 17.45 -1.58 21.50
C PRO A 42 15.95 -1.86 21.68
N ARG A 43 15.48 -1.91 22.92
CA ARG A 43 14.05 -2.12 23.22
C ARG A 43 13.23 -0.88 22.87
N LEU A 44 13.69 0.31 23.28
CA LEU A 44 13.07 1.58 22.92
C LEU A 44 13.01 1.78 21.40
N PHE A 45 14.08 1.45 20.68
CA PHE A 45 14.10 1.53 19.22
C PHE A 45 13.07 0.58 18.59
N LYS A 46 12.96 -0.66 19.09
CA LYS A 46 11.92 -1.60 18.64
C LYS A 46 10.51 -1.07 18.91
N LEU A 47 10.26 -0.52 20.10
CA LEU A 47 8.96 0.06 20.45
C LEU A 47 8.65 1.27 19.57
N TYR A 48 9.61 2.16 19.35
CA TYR A 48 9.45 3.31 18.46
C TYR A 48 9.09 2.89 17.02
N ASN A 49 9.79 1.90 16.47
CA ASN A 49 9.48 1.38 15.12
C ASN A 49 8.05 0.83 15.02
N ILE A 50 7.56 0.14 16.05
CA ILE A 50 6.19 -0.37 16.10
C ILE A 50 5.19 0.81 16.19
N LEU A 51 5.49 1.80 17.04
CA LEU A 51 4.65 2.99 17.22
C LEU A 51 4.49 3.76 15.92
N ILE A 52 5.59 4.10 15.25
CA ILE A 52 5.55 4.88 14.01
C ILE A 52 4.87 4.10 12.88
N ALA A 53 5.06 2.78 12.80
CA ALA A 53 4.40 1.96 11.78
C ALA A 53 2.88 1.92 12.00
N SER A 54 2.44 1.74 13.25
CA SER A 54 1.03 1.75 13.63
C SER A 54 0.40 3.12 13.39
N LEU A 55 1.10 4.19 13.77
CA LEU A 55 0.64 5.56 13.61
C LEU A 55 0.54 5.95 12.13
N TYR A 56 1.54 5.59 11.33
CA TYR A 56 1.57 5.81 9.89
C TYR A 56 0.34 5.17 9.23
N HIS A 57 0.04 3.91 9.57
CA HIS A 57 -1.10 3.18 9.00
C HIS A 57 -2.44 3.80 9.41
N HIS A 58 -2.63 4.12 10.70
CA HIS A 58 -3.85 4.79 11.18
C HIS A 58 -4.08 6.15 10.51
N HIS A 59 -3.00 6.90 10.30
CA HIS A 59 -3.08 8.18 9.62
C HIS A 59 -3.37 8.05 8.12
N GLU A 60 -2.78 7.06 7.44
CA GLU A 60 -3.09 6.76 6.03
C GLU A 60 -4.57 6.43 5.84
N ASP A 61 -5.15 5.60 6.72
CA ASP A 61 -6.57 5.28 6.73
C ASP A 61 -7.44 6.52 6.92
N TYR A 62 -7.02 7.43 7.80
CA TYR A 62 -7.71 8.70 8.00
C TYR A 62 -7.65 9.60 6.75
N LEU A 63 -6.48 9.73 6.12
CA LEU A 63 -6.31 10.50 4.86
C LEU A 63 -7.16 9.94 3.72
N MET A 64 -7.26 8.61 3.64
CA MET A 64 -8.11 7.91 2.66
C MET A 64 -9.59 8.17 2.91
N LYS A 65 -10.05 8.14 4.17
CA LYS A 65 -11.43 8.49 4.54
C LYS A 65 -11.78 9.94 4.20
N LEU A 66 -10.83 10.86 4.36
CA LEU A 66 -10.96 12.26 3.93
C LEU A 66 -10.84 12.46 2.41
N LYS A 67 -10.53 11.38 1.67
CA LYS A 67 -10.31 11.40 0.21
C LYS A 67 -9.23 12.39 -0.20
N THR A 68 -8.20 12.53 0.63
CA THR A 68 -7.11 13.46 0.37
C THR A 68 -6.41 13.10 -0.96
N PRO A 69 -5.93 14.07 -1.76
CA PRO A 69 -5.10 13.75 -2.91
C PRO A 69 -3.81 13.03 -2.48
N ILE A 70 -3.46 11.93 -3.17
CA ILE A 70 -2.31 11.06 -2.80
C ILE A 70 -0.99 11.82 -2.74
N LEU A 71 -0.82 12.82 -3.61
CA LEU A 71 0.33 13.71 -3.62
C LEU A 71 0.61 14.36 -2.25
N ASN A 72 -0.45 14.61 -1.46
CA ASN A 72 -0.33 15.23 -0.14
C ASN A 72 -0.02 14.24 0.98
N TYR A 73 -0.15 12.92 0.76
CA TYR A 73 -0.03 11.93 1.84
C TYR A 73 1.34 11.98 2.48
N ARG A 74 2.40 11.97 1.67
CA ARG A 74 3.78 12.02 2.18
C ARG A 74 4.01 13.22 3.08
N LYS A 75 3.62 14.42 2.61
CA LYS A 75 3.77 15.66 3.36
C LYS A 75 3.02 15.62 4.70
N GLN A 76 1.82 15.07 4.72
CA GLN A 76 1.05 14.92 5.96
C GLN A 76 1.68 13.89 6.90
N GLN A 77 2.22 12.79 6.38
CA GLN A 77 2.93 11.79 7.18
C GLN A 77 4.21 12.35 7.80
N GLU A 78 5.00 13.11 7.04
CA GLU A 78 6.22 13.77 7.54
C GLU A 78 5.90 14.73 8.69
N LYS A 79 4.88 15.59 8.55
CA LYS A 79 4.44 16.48 9.63
C LYS A 79 4.04 15.75 10.91
N LEU A 80 3.29 14.65 10.80
CA LEU A 80 2.87 13.86 11.94
C LEU A 80 4.07 13.23 12.67
N LEU A 81 5.04 12.71 11.91
CA LEU A 81 6.23 12.09 12.49
C LEU A 81 7.16 13.14 13.11
N GLU A 82 7.33 14.31 12.48
CA GLU A 82 8.07 15.45 13.05
C GLU A 82 7.43 15.92 14.36
N TRP A 83 6.10 16.06 14.40
CA TRP A 83 5.36 16.37 15.62
C TRP A 83 5.61 15.32 16.71
N LEU A 84 5.55 14.03 16.38
CA LEU A 84 5.80 12.96 17.34
C LEU A 84 7.23 13.03 17.90
N GLU A 85 8.23 13.32 17.08
CA GLU A 85 9.61 13.50 17.54
C GLU A 85 9.75 14.68 18.50
N ILE A 86 9.11 15.81 18.20
CA ILE A 86 9.06 16.98 19.10
C ILE A 86 8.46 16.57 20.44
N GLU A 87 7.31 15.90 20.45
CA GLU A 87 6.61 15.48 21.66
C GLU A 87 7.43 14.49 22.52
N ILE A 88 8.27 13.65 21.91
CA ILE A 88 9.15 12.70 22.60
C ILE A 88 10.38 13.40 23.20
N PHE A 89 11.06 14.23 22.41
CA PHE A 89 12.42 14.70 22.72
C PHE A 89 12.51 16.12 23.25
N THR A 90 11.68 17.02 22.73
CA THR A 90 11.75 18.46 22.99
C THR A 90 10.35 19.09 22.98
N PRO A 91 9.43 18.64 23.84
CA PRO A 91 8.07 19.18 23.84
C PRO A 91 8.10 20.66 24.22
N GLY A 92 7.25 21.46 23.58
CA GLY A 92 7.18 22.91 23.84
C GLY A 92 6.79 23.23 25.30
N THR A 93 6.04 22.33 25.92
CA THR A 93 5.66 22.37 27.33
C THR A 93 5.80 21.00 27.96
N GLY A 94 6.21 20.95 29.23
CA GLY A 94 6.33 19.71 29.98
C GLY A 94 7.68 19.00 29.87
N HIS A 95 7.80 17.87 30.55
CA HIS A 95 9.03 17.10 30.59
C HIS A 95 9.12 16.14 29.39
N PRO A 96 10.26 16.02 28.70
CA PRO A 96 10.43 15.07 27.60
C PRO A 96 10.36 13.62 28.07
N VAL A 97 9.93 12.73 27.17
CA VAL A 97 9.91 11.29 27.41
C VAL A 97 11.34 10.73 27.39
N LEU A 98 12.14 11.19 26.42
CA LEU A 98 13.55 10.84 26.23
C LEU A 98 14.34 12.10 25.87
N GLY A 99 15.64 12.14 26.17
CA GLY A 99 16.50 13.26 25.77
C GLY A 99 16.98 14.09 26.96
N VAL A 100 17.14 15.40 26.78
CA VAL A 100 17.70 16.28 27.81
C VAL A 100 16.62 16.70 28.78
N ALA A 101 16.79 16.36 30.06
CA ALA A 101 15.82 16.77 31.08
C ALA A 101 15.97 18.27 31.39
N PRO A 102 14.88 19.05 31.36
CA PRO A 102 14.90 20.43 31.77
C PRO A 102 15.13 20.53 33.29
N ARG A 103 15.54 21.73 33.74
CA ARG A 103 15.68 22.07 35.17
C ARG A 103 16.39 20.98 36.00
N PRO A 104 17.61 20.56 35.64
CA PRO A 104 18.29 19.40 36.25
C PRO A 104 18.56 19.55 37.76
N SER A 105 18.55 20.78 38.28
CA SER A 105 18.71 21.10 39.70
C SER A 105 17.43 21.02 40.52
N LEU A 106 16.25 21.06 39.88
CA LEU A 106 14.97 21.05 40.58
C LEU A 106 14.49 19.62 40.87
N SER A 107 13.82 19.44 41.99
CA SER A 107 13.13 18.19 42.32
C SER A 107 11.82 18.06 41.52
N TRP A 108 11.35 16.83 41.36
CA TRP A 108 10.07 16.54 40.69
C TRP A 108 8.87 17.28 41.32
N ASN A 109 8.93 17.60 42.61
CA ASN A 109 7.85 18.25 43.37
C ASN A 109 7.87 19.79 43.30
N SER A 110 8.70 20.37 42.44
CA SER A 110 8.86 21.84 42.38
C SER A 110 7.71 22.58 41.66
N ASN A 111 6.69 21.85 41.17
CA ASN A 111 5.56 22.38 40.39
C ASN A 111 5.98 23.21 39.15
N ASP A 112 7.23 23.11 38.72
CA ASP A 112 7.70 23.76 37.49
C ASP A 112 6.98 23.11 36.29
N PRO A 113 6.32 23.90 35.41
CA PRO A 113 5.61 23.35 34.26
C PRO A 113 6.47 22.47 33.35
N GLN A 114 7.79 22.68 33.28
CA GLN A 114 8.71 21.85 32.49
C GLN A 114 9.02 20.49 33.14
N LEU A 115 8.59 20.26 34.37
CA LEU A 115 8.73 18.97 35.06
C LEU A 115 7.41 18.19 35.11
N ILE A 116 6.30 18.80 34.67
CA ILE A 116 4.99 18.17 34.60
C ILE A 116 4.83 17.52 33.22
N TYR A 117 4.40 16.27 33.18
CA TYR A 117 4.12 15.59 31.92
C TYR A 117 2.74 15.99 31.39
N GLY A 118 2.68 16.39 30.12
CA GLY A 118 1.43 16.57 29.39
C GLY A 118 0.77 15.24 29.04
N GLU A 119 -0.47 15.29 28.57
CA GLU A 119 -1.25 14.09 28.23
C GLU A 119 -0.56 13.20 27.20
N ILE A 120 0.03 13.83 26.16
CA ILE A 120 0.78 13.13 25.10
C ILE A 120 1.99 12.42 25.69
N GLN A 121 2.81 13.12 26.50
CA GLN A 121 3.98 12.50 27.11
C GLN A 121 3.60 11.39 28.09
N LEU A 122 2.47 11.53 28.82
CA LEU A 122 1.98 10.48 29.70
C LEU A 122 1.59 9.22 28.93
N GLU A 123 0.93 9.35 27.77
CA GLU A 123 0.59 8.19 26.94
C GLU A 123 1.85 7.55 26.35
N LEU A 124 2.80 8.35 25.85
CA LEU A 124 4.10 7.87 25.37
C LEU A 124 4.90 7.16 26.48
N LEU A 125 4.86 7.67 27.72
CA LEU A 125 5.46 7.00 28.87
C LEU A 125 4.83 5.64 29.14
N LYS A 126 3.49 5.52 29.10
CA LYS A 126 2.81 4.23 29.26
C LYS A 126 3.22 3.25 28.15
N TYR A 127 3.34 3.73 26.93
CA TYR A 127 3.77 2.91 25.79
C TYR A 127 5.23 2.45 25.91
N PHE A 128 6.18 3.37 26.08
CA PHE A 128 7.60 3.04 26.15
C PHE A 128 7.99 2.30 27.44
N SER A 129 7.21 2.45 28.52
CA SER A 129 7.37 1.64 29.73
C SER A 129 6.80 0.22 29.59
N GLU A 130 6.13 -0.08 28.48
CA GLU A 130 5.43 -1.34 28.17
C GLU A 130 4.18 -1.60 29.03
N LYS A 131 3.69 -0.57 29.74
CA LYS A 131 2.40 -0.64 30.43
C LYS A 131 1.23 -0.77 29.44
N ARG A 132 1.39 -0.23 28.23
CA ARG A 132 0.53 -0.46 27.07
C ARG A 132 1.19 -1.49 26.16
N THR A 133 0.54 -2.62 25.97
CA THR A 133 1.05 -3.71 25.12
C THR A 133 0.60 -3.55 23.67
N ASP A 134 -0.61 -3.04 23.44
CA ASP A 134 -1.15 -2.78 22.12
C ASP A 134 -0.76 -1.37 21.62
N PRO A 135 -0.01 -1.24 20.51
CA PRO A 135 0.30 0.07 19.93
C PRO A 135 -0.94 0.83 19.43
N ILE A 136 -2.04 0.15 19.11
CA ILE A 136 -3.26 0.79 18.59
C ILE A 136 -3.85 1.76 19.62
N ASP A 137 -3.85 1.39 20.90
CA ASP A 137 -4.35 2.23 21.99
C ASP A 137 -3.65 3.59 22.02
N SER A 138 -2.31 3.56 22.03
CA SER A 138 -1.52 4.78 22.12
C SER A 138 -1.54 5.56 20.80
N THR A 139 -1.48 4.89 19.65
CA THR A 139 -1.52 5.57 18.35
C THR A 139 -2.86 6.22 18.04
N SER A 140 -3.98 5.64 18.49
CA SER A 140 -5.30 6.24 18.36
C SER A 140 -5.39 7.57 19.13
N LEU A 141 -4.93 7.59 20.38
CA LEU A 141 -4.90 8.81 21.19
C LEU A 141 -3.97 9.86 20.59
N LEU A 142 -2.75 9.45 20.19
CA LEU A 142 -1.78 10.37 19.59
C LEU A 142 -2.33 11.01 18.31
N LEU A 143 -2.95 10.20 17.43
CA LEU A 143 -3.54 10.70 16.20
C LEU A 143 -4.71 11.64 16.49
N GLU A 144 -5.58 11.32 17.45
CA GLU A 144 -6.69 12.18 17.85
C GLU A 144 -6.19 13.57 18.30
N LYS A 145 -5.17 13.61 19.16
CA LYS A 145 -4.60 14.87 19.67
C LYS A 145 -3.95 15.67 18.56
N TYR A 146 -3.16 15.02 17.71
CA TYR A 146 -2.55 15.68 16.56
C TYR A 146 -3.59 16.29 15.62
N LEU A 147 -4.66 15.54 15.29
CA LEU A 147 -5.73 16.03 14.43
C LEU A 147 -6.51 17.20 15.06
N ALA A 148 -6.70 17.19 16.38
CA ALA A 148 -7.32 18.30 17.10
C ALA A 148 -6.49 19.59 17.00
N GLU A 149 -5.16 19.48 17.12
CA GLU A 149 -4.22 20.61 16.96
C GLU A 149 -4.16 21.11 15.51
N HIS A 150 -4.35 20.22 14.53
CA HIS A 150 -4.21 20.51 13.10
C HIS A 150 -5.55 20.59 12.35
N THR A 151 -6.67 20.77 13.05
CA THR A 151 -8.02 20.67 12.48
C THR A 151 -8.22 21.58 11.26
N ARG A 152 -7.71 22.83 11.29
CA ARG A 152 -7.85 23.77 10.17
C ARG A 152 -7.17 23.28 8.89
N GLU A 153 -6.00 22.64 9.03
CA GLU A 153 -5.26 22.10 7.89
C GLU A 153 -6.02 20.94 7.23
N TYR A 154 -6.51 19.99 8.04
CA TYR A 154 -7.27 18.84 7.52
C TYR A 154 -8.63 19.24 6.94
N LEU A 155 -9.28 20.27 7.49
CA LEU A 155 -10.50 20.83 6.90
C LEU A 155 -10.23 21.43 5.51
N ALA A 156 -9.10 22.12 5.31
CA ALA A 156 -8.73 22.66 4.00
C ALA A 156 -8.47 21.54 2.98
N LEU A 157 -7.81 20.44 3.41
CA LEU A 157 -7.61 19.26 2.56
C LEU A 157 -8.94 18.64 2.13
N TYR A 158 -9.88 18.48 3.06
CA TYR A 158 -11.22 17.95 2.77
C TYR A 158 -12.01 18.83 1.80
N GLN A 159 -11.94 20.15 1.94
CA GLN A 159 -12.59 21.08 1.02
C GLN A 159 -11.98 20.99 -0.38
N SER A 160 -10.65 20.90 -0.49
CA SER A 160 -9.96 20.74 -1.77
C SER A 160 -10.22 19.39 -2.46
N SER A 161 -10.41 18.31 -1.68
CA SER A 161 -10.70 16.98 -2.23
C SER A 161 -12.09 16.88 -2.82
N SER A 162 -13.07 17.57 -2.23
CA SER A 162 -14.45 17.64 -2.75
C SER A 162 -14.54 18.22 -4.16
N ALA A 163 -13.57 19.06 -4.55
CA ALA A 163 -13.49 19.68 -5.86
C ALA A 163 -12.75 18.84 -6.92
N THR A 164 -11.95 17.83 -6.52
CA THR A 164 -10.92 17.26 -7.41
C THR A 164 -11.01 15.73 -7.60
N LEU A 165 -12.02 15.03 -7.06
CA LEU A 165 -11.96 13.57 -7.00
C LEU A 165 -12.66 12.85 -8.16
N GLU A 166 -11.94 12.70 -9.27
CA GLU A 166 -12.14 11.57 -10.17
C GLU A 166 -11.38 10.35 -9.65
N TYR A 167 -11.97 9.57 -8.73
CA TYR A 167 -11.59 8.17 -8.64
C TYR A 167 -11.74 7.56 -10.04
N PRO A 168 -10.81 6.70 -10.51
CA PRO A 168 -10.93 6.02 -11.79
C PRO A 168 -12.06 4.97 -11.70
N THR A 169 -13.30 5.43 -11.75
CA THR A 169 -14.53 4.65 -11.99
C THR A 169 -15.16 5.04 -13.32
N GLN A 170 -14.36 5.55 -14.27
CA GLN A 170 -14.88 5.98 -15.56
C GLN A 170 -15.45 4.81 -16.36
N LEU A 171 -14.87 3.60 -16.23
CA LEU A 171 -15.30 2.46 -17.03
C LEU A 171 -16.63 1.89 -16.54
N SER A 172 -16.75 1.55 -15.25
CA SER A 172 -18.01 1.05 -14.68
C SER A 172 -19.17 2.06 -14.71
N LYS A 173 -18.88 3.37 -14.76
CA LYS A 173 -19.92 4.39 -14.93
C LYS A 173 -20.42 4.46 -16.38
N ASN A 174 -19.63 4.04 -17.36
CA ASN A 174 -20.02 4.06 -18.76
C ASN A 174 -21.21 3.11 -19.03
N LYS A 175 -22.26 3.65 -19.67
CA LYS A 175 -23.48 2.89 -19.99
C LYS A 175 -23.23 1.79 -21.01
N SER A 176 -22.37 2.00 -22.01
CA SER A 176 -22.05 0.97 -23.02
C SER A 176 -21.26 -0.16 -22.37
N PHE A 177 -20.25 0.17 -21.56
CA PHE A 177 -19.47 -0.80 -20.82
C PHE A 177 -20.35 -1.66 -19.91
N ARG A 178 -21.26 -1.07 -19.12
CA ARG A 178 -22.17 -1.83 -18.25
C ARG A 178 -23.05 -2.82 -19.02
N LYS A 179 -23.50 -2.47 -20.23
CA LYS A 179 -24.26 -3.38 -21.09
C LYS A 179 -23.40 -4.55 -21.55
N ILE A 180 -22.17 -4.30 -21.99
CA ILE A 180 -21.22 -5.33 -22.39
C ILE A 180 -20.91 -6.25 -21.21
N LEU A 181 -20.59 -5.68 -20.05
CA LEU A 181 -20.28 -6.39 -18.82
C LEU A 181 -21.43 -7.32 -18.42
N ALA A 182 -22.66 -6.79 -18.31
CA ALA A 182 -23.84 -7.58 -17.93
C ALA A 182 -24.09 -8.75 -18.90
N TYR A 183 -23.89 -8.52 -20.20
CA TYR A 183 -24.07 -9.56 -21.20
C TYR A 183 -23.00 -10.67 -21.07
N ILE A 184 -21.72 -10.31 -20.88
CA ILE A 184 -20.64 -11.28 -20.68
C ILE A 184 -20.79 -12.02 -19.33
N SER A 185 -21.24 -11.35 -18.27
CA SER A 185 -21.52 -11.98 -16.98
C SER A 185 -22.54 -13.11 -17.10
N ASN A 186 -23.58 -12.94 -17.93
CA ASN A 186 -24.53 -14.03 -18.19
C ASN A 186 -23.87 -15.21 -18.90
N VAL A 187 -22.97 -14.95 -19.87
CA VAL A 187 -22.19 -15.99 -20.54
C VAL A 187 -21.30 -16.75 -19.56
N ALA A 188 -20.68 -16.06 -18.61
CA ALA A 188 -19.79 -16.68 -17.64
C ALA A 188 -20.51 -17.66 -16.70
N LYS A 189 -21.75 -17.35 -16.29
CA LYS A 189 -22.58 -18.26 -15.50
C LYS A 189 -22.79 -19.59 -16.23
N ASP A 190 -23.06 -19.54 -17.54
CA ASP A 190 -23.20 -20.73 -18.37
C ASP A 190 -21.89 -21.52 -18.50
N VAL A 191 -20.73 -20.86 -18.49
CA VAL A 191 -19.42 -21.54 -18.53
C VAL A 191 -19.16 -22.28 -17.23
N ILE A 192 -19.41 -21.66 -16.08
CA ILE A 192 -19.19 -22.24 -14.74
C ILE A 192 -20.11 -23.44 -14.49
N LEU A 193 -21.36 -23.37 -14.96
CA LEU A 193 -22.34 -24.44 -14.81
C LEU A 193 -22.05 -25.65 -15.70
N ASN A 194 -21.35 -25.48 -16.83
CA ASN A 194 -21.12 -26.54 -17.82
C ASN A 194 -19.69 -27.10 -17.82
N ASP A 195 -18.70 -26.35 -17.33
CA ASP A 195 -17.30 -26.79 -17.18
C ASP A 195 -16.95 -26.90 -15.68
N SER A 196 -17.40 -27.97 -15.00
CA SER A 196 -16.82 -28.34 -13.71
C SER A 196 -15.32 -28.65 -13.91
N PRO A 197 -14.40 -28.07 -13.11
CA PRO A 197 -12.96 -28.33 -13.26
C PRO A 197 -12.63 -29.75 -12.79
N GLY A 198 -12.73 -30.70 -13.71
CA GLY A 198 -12.27 -32.07 -13.53
C GLY A 198 -10.77 -32.19 -13.81
N ASP A 199 -10.01 -32.29 -12.72
CA ASP A 199 -8.79 -33.09 -12.59
C ASP A 199 -7.49 -32.65 -13.33
N GLY A 200 -6.36 -33.04 -12.73
CA GLY A 200 -5.01 -32.49 -12.92
C GLY A 200 -4.36 -32.55 -14.32
N ASN A 201 -5.07 -32.97 -15.36
CA ASN A 201 -4.58 -33.06 -16.75
C ASN A 201 -4.60 -31.72 -17.53
N GLU A 202 -5.26 -30.68 -17.03
CA GLU A 202 -5.28 -29.36 -17.69
C GLU A 202 -3.90 -28.66 -17.65
N LYS A 203 -3.08 -28.91 -16.62
CA LYS A 203 -1.79 -28.23 -16.44
C LYS A 203 -0.80 -28.50 -17.59
N THR A 204 -0.82 -29.71 -18.16
CA THR A 204 0.05 -30.11 -19.28
C THR A 204 -0.52 -29.71 -20.65
N GLY A 205 -1.85 -29.80 -20.84
CA GLY A 205 -2.50 -29.36 -22.08
C GLY A 205 -2.46 -27.84 -22.31
N ILE A 206 -2.49 -27.04 -21.25
CA ILE A 206 -2.43 -25.57 -21.31
C ILE A 206 -1.01 -25.07 -21.59
N ARG A 207 0.02 -25.71 -21.00
CA ARG A 207 1.43 -25.35 -21.24
C ARG A 207 1.84 -25.58 -22.70
N ASN A 208 1.15 -26.51 -23.37
CA ASN A 208 1.36 -26.82 -24.78
C ASN A 208 0.37 -26.11 -25.72
N ASN A 209 -0.42 -25.13 -25.24
CA ASN A 209 -1.24 -24.32 -26.13
C ASN A 209 -0.34 -23.31 -26.87
N PRO A 210 -0.10 -23.48 -28.18
CA PRO A 210 0.87 -22.65 -28.91
C PRO A 210 0.48 -21.17 -28.94
N LEU A 211 -0.81 -20.86 -28.74
CA LEU A 211 -1.29 -19.49 -28.68
C LEU A 211 -0.92 -18.79 -27.37
N LEU A 212 -0.87 -19.53 -26.25
CA LEU A 212 -0.74 -18.94 -24.92
C LEU A 212 0.71 -18.94 -24.42
N SER A 213 1.52 -19.95 -24.80
CA SER A 213 2.91 -20.11 -24.33
C SER A 213 3.75 -18.83 -24.44
N PRO A 214 3.75 -18.11 -25.59
CA PRO A 214 4.59 -16.92 -25.74
C PRO A 214 4.28 -15.84 -24.71
N TYR A 215 3.00 -15.63 -24.38
CA TYR A 215 2.58 -14.62 -23.40
C TYR A 215 2.94 -15.03 -21.97
N LEU A 216 2.90 -16.33 -21.66
CA LEU A 216 3.31 -16.83 -20.35
C LEU A 216 4.81 -16.64 -20.14
N GLU A 217 5.62 -16.93 -21.17
CA GLU A 217 7.07 -16.74 -21.15
C GLU A 217 7.44 -15.26 -21.02
N GLN A 218 6.83 -14.39 -21.83
CA GLN A 218 7.05 -12.93 -21.75
C GLN A 218 6.67 -12.33 -20.39
N PHE A 219 5.60 -12.84 -19.77
CA PHE A 219 5.21 -12.39 -18.43
C PHE A 219 6.22 -12.83 -17.37
N GLU A 220 6.69 -14.08 -17.43
CA GLU A 220 7.72 -14.59 -16.51
C GLU A 220 9.03 -13.81 -16.68
N GLU A 221 9.46 -13.53 -17.91
CA GLU A 221 10.65 -12.73 -18.22
C GLU A 221 10.55 -11.30 -17.66
N ALA A 222 9.49 -10.56 -18.01
CA ALA A 222 9.28 -9.20 -17.52
C ALA A 222 9.18 -9.14 -15.98
N PHE A 223 8.64 -10.19 -15.36
CA PHE A 223 8.58 -10.28 -13.91
C PHE A 223 9.97 -10.46 -13.30
N HIS A 224 10.81 -11.33 -13.87
CA HIS A 224 12.19 -11.55 -13.43
C HIS A 224 13.08 -10.32 -13.64
N GLU A 225 12.93 -9.60 -14.75
CA GLU A 225 13.66 -8.35 -14.99
C GLU A 225 13.36 -7.28 -13.93
N SER A 226 12.16 -7.30 -13.35
CA SER A 226 11.77 -6.41 -12.26
C SER A 226 12.17 -6.91 -10.86
N GLU A 227 12.80 -8.08 -10.74
CA GLU A 227 13.27 -8.63 -9.46
C GLU A 227 14.50 -7.89 -8.94
N THR A 228 14.37 -7.39 -7.72
CA THR A 228 15.48 -6.76 -7.01
C THR A 228 16.36 -7.81 -6.36
N GLU A 229 17.66 -7.76 -6.62
CA GLU A 229 18.63 -8.71 -6.06
C GLU A 229 18.79 -8.58 -4.53
N THR A 230 18.48 -7.41 -3.96
CA THR A 230 18.80 -7.09 -2.57
C THR A 230 17.60 -7.00 -1.61
N LYS A 231 17.66 -7.78 -0.53
CA LYS A 231 16.69 -7.74 0.60
C LYS A 231 16.67 -6.42 1.38
N GLN A 232 17.54 -5.47 1.07
CA GLN A 232 17.75 -4.22 1.83
C GLN A 232 17.08 -2.98 1.19
N ASN A 233 16.16 -3.18 0.24
CA ASN A 233 15.56 -2.07 -0.49
C ASN A 233 14.48 -1.38 0.35
N VAL A 234 14.54 -0.04 0.39
CA VAL A 234 13.48 0.78 0.98
C VAL A 234 12.30 0.74 0.01
N ARG A 235 11.10 0.49 0.52
CA ARG A 235 9.90 0.40 -0.32
C ARG A 235 9.01 1.59 -0.04
N SER A 236 8.53 2.23 -1.09
CA SER A 236 7.41 3.15 -0.99
C SER A 236 6.17 2.45 -1.51
N TYR A 237 5.14 2.36 -0.68
CA TYR A 237 3.87 1.72 -1.00
C TYR A 237 2.88 2.76 -1.53
N TYR A 238 2.06 2.36 -2.50
CA TYR A 238 0.95 3.18 -2.93
C TYR A 238 -0.17 3.11 -1.88
N PRO A 239 -0.70 4.25 -1.38
CA PRO A 239 -1.71 4.22 -0.34
C PRO A 239 -2.97 3.42 -0.73
N GLY A 240 -3.32 2.43 0.09
CA GLY A 240 -4.50 1.57 -0.11
C GLY A 240 -4.48 0.63 -1.33
N VAL A 241 -3.37 0.52 -2.06
CA VAL A 241 -3.23 -0.41 -3.20
C VAL A 241 -1.98 -1.27 -2.99
N PRO A 242 -2.05 -2.59 -3.15
CA PRO A 242 -0.92 -3.48 -2.84
C PRO A 242 0.12 -3.49 -3.98
N ILE A 243 0.77 -2.34 -4.16
CA ILE A 243 1.84 -2.10 -5.10
C ILE A 243 2.86 -1.16 -4.46
N CYS A 244 4.14 -1.38 -4.75
CA CYS A 244 5.21 -0.58 -4.21
C CYS A 244 6.34 -0.43 -5.22
N ILE A 245 7.07 0.68 -5.09
CA ILE A 245 8.32 0.91 -5.78
C ILE A 245 9.48 0.63 -4.83
N CYS A 246 10.53 0.00 -5.35
CA CYS A 246 11.70 -0.38 -4.55
C CYS A 246 12.87 0.57 -4.83
N PHE A 247 13.39 1.20 -3.78
CA PHE A 247 14.57 2.04 -3.81
C PHE A 247 15.80 1.26 -3.36
N GLU A 248 16.71 1.02 -4.32
CA GLU A 248 18.02 0.43 -4.07
C GLU A 248 19.03 1.51 -3.70
N LYS A 249 19.89 1.24 -2.71
CA LYS A 249 20.86 2.22 -2.18
C LYS A 249 21.93 2.66 -3.18
N ASN A 250 22.25 1.83 -4.19
CA ASN A 250 23.46 1.98 -5.02
C ASN A 250 23.22 1.98 -6.54
N GLN A 251 21.98 2.17 -7.01
CA GLN A 251 21.56 1.86 -8.40
C GLN A 251 20.57 2.93 -8.94
N PRO A 252 20.37 3.01 -10.28
CA PRO A 252 20.09 4.23 -11.06
C PRO A 252 18.69 4.83 -10.84
N ASP A 253 18.39 5.94 -11.54
CA ASP A 253 17.07 6.59 -11.56
C ASP A 253 15.95 5.59 -11.90
N ILE A 254 16.24 4.51 -12.61
CA ILE A 254 15.27 3.45 -12.92
C ILE A 254 15.06 2.54 -11.70
N LYS A 255 13.83 2.49 -11.19
CA LYS A 255 13.41 1.70 -10.02
C LYS A 255 12.31 0.70 -10.37
N PRO A 256 12.37 -0.53 -9.82
CA PRO A 256 11.34 -1.52 -10.07
C PRO A 256 10.06 -1.24 -9.30
N LEU A 257 8.94 -1.39 -9.99
CA LEU A 257 7.58 -1.29 -9.49
C LEU A 257 6.95 -2.69 -9.44
N ARG A 258 6.39 -3.05 -8.27
CA ARG A 258 6.02 -4.43 -7.94
C ARG A 258 4.73 -4.51 -7.14
N MET A 259 3.87 -5.45 -7.51
CA MET A 259 2.74 -5.87 -6.68
C MET A 259 3.21 -6.49 -5.35
N VAL A 260 2.37 -6.36 -4.34
CA VAL A 260 2.63 -6.79 -2.96
C VAL A 260 1.59 -7.82 -2.58
N ASN A 261 1.99 -8.87 -1.84
CA ASN A 261 1.04 -9.79 -1.25
C ASN A 261 0.39 -9.14 -0.01
N VAL A 262 -0.94 -8.96 -0.01
CA VAL A 262 -1.67 -8.27 1.08
C VAL A 262 -1.51 -8.99 2.42
N GLY A 263 -1.59 -10.32 2.43
CA GLY A 263 -1.51 -11.10 3.67
C GLY A 263 -0.13 -11.08 4.34
N LYS A 264 0.94 -10.90 3.58
CA LYS A 264 2.33 -10.95 4.09
C LYS A 264 3.07 -9.61 4.07
N GLY A 265 2.56 -8.60 3.35
CA GLY A 265 3.25 -7.33 3.09
C GLY A 265 4.54 -7.46 2.27
N SER A 266 4.88 -8.67 1.80
CA SER A 266 6.05 -8.96 0.99
C SER A 266 5.79 -8.68 -0.48
N LEU A 267 6.84 -8.46 -1.27
CA LEU A 267 6.72 -8.44 -2.73
C LEU A 267 6.05 -9.72 -3.22
N LEU A 268 5.21 -9.61 -4.24
CA LEU A 268 4.61 -10.75 -4.89
C LEU A 268 5.71 -11.59 -5.56
N ASP A 269 5.66 -12.89 -5.33
CA ASP A 269 6.65 -13.86 -5.81
C ASP A 269 6.17 -14.51 -7.11
N ILE A 270 7.07 -14.78 -8.06
CA ILE A 270 6.73 -15.41 -9.34
C ILE A 270 6.08 -16.79 -9.17
N ARG A 271 6.42 -17.52 -8.11
CA ARG A 271 5.80 -18.83 -7.77
C ARG A 271 4.32 -18.69 -7.42
N ILE A 272 3.87 -17.48 -7.09
CA ILE A 272 2.45 -17.15 -6.88
C ILE A 272 1.88 -16.45 -8.12
N ALA A 273 2.60 -15.46 -8.67
CA ALA A 273 2.14 -14.66 -9.79
C ALA A 273 2.00 -15.48 -11.09
N GLY A 274 2.99 -16.31 -11.43
CA GLY A 274 2.98 -17.13 -12.66
C GLY A 274 1.76 -18.06 -12.75
N PRO A 275 1.48 -18.89 -11.71
CA PRO A 275 0.27 -19.71 -11.70
C PRO A 275 -1.03 -18.91 -11.77
N ARG A 276 -1.10 -17.73 -11.13
CA ARG A 276 -2.27 -16.85 -11.21
C ARG A 276 -2.45 -16.26 -12.60
N PHE A 277 -1.38 -15.76 -13.23
CA PHE A 277 -1.42 -15.23 -14.59
C PHE A 277 -1.86 -16.31 -15.59
N ARG A 278 -1.30 -17.53 -15.48
CA ARG A 278 -1.73 -18.68 -16.29
C ARG A 278 -3.21 -18.96 -16.15
N ARG A 279 -3.72 -19.01 -14.91
CA ARG A 279 -5.15 -19.25 -14.65
C ARG A 279 -6.01 -18.15 -15.28
N LEU A 280 -5.60 -16.88 -15.12
CA LEU A 280 -6.32 -15.74 -15.68
C LEU A 280 -6.40 -15.80 -17.21
N VAL A 281 -5.28 -16.06 -17.88
CA VAL A 281 -5.19 -16.18 -19.34
C VAL A 281 -6.09 -17.32 -19.85
N VAL A 282 -6.09 -18.47 -19.19
CA VAL A 282 -6.93 -19.63 -19.55
C VAL A 282 -8.41 -19.31 -19.37
N SER A 283 -8.78 -18.72 -18.23
CA SER A 283 -10.17 -18.32 -17.96
C SER A 283 -10.66 -17.31 -19.01
N LEU A 284 -9.83 -16.33 -19.37
CA LEU A 284 -10.15 -15.36 -20.41
C LEU A 284 -10.33 -16.01 -21.78
N ASP A 285 -9.44 -16.91 -22.16
CA ASP A 285 -9.49 -17.60 -23.43
C ASP A 285 -10.76 -18.46 -23.56
N ARG A 286 -11.10 -19.24 -22.52
CA ARG A 286 -12.33 -20.04 -22.47
C ARG A 286 -13.58 -19.18 -22.57
N LEU A 287 -13.64 -18.13 -21.75
CA LEU A 287 -14.77 -17.20 -21.74
C LEU A 287 -14.93 -16.52 -23.11
N HIS A 288 -13.82 -16.11 -23.73
CA HIS A 288 -13.84 -15.48 -25.04
C HIS A 288 -14.31 -16.45 -26.15
N ILE A 289 -13.84 -17.70 -26.15
CA ILE A 289 -14.32 -18.73 -27.09
C ILE A 289 -15.83 -18.92 -26.95
N ARG A 290 -16.34 -19.04 -25.72
CA ARG A 290 -17.79 -19.18 -25.47
C ARG A 290 -18.55 -17.96 -25.97
N TYR A 291 -18.05 -16.77 -25.67
CA TYR A 291 -18.64 -15.52 -26.11
C TYR A 291 -18.73 -15.42 -27.65
N LEU A 292 -17.65 -15.76 -28.36
CA LEU A 292 -17.62 -15.79 -29.83
C LEU A 292 -18.61 -16.80 -30.42
N LYS A 293 -18.74 -17.98 -29.82
CA LYS A 293 -19.74 -18.99 -30.22
C LYS A 293 -21.17 -18.44 -30.09
N MET A 294 -21.47 -17.75 -29.00
CA MET A 294 -22.79 -17.14 -28.78
C MET A 294 -23.08 -16.01 -29.78
N LEU A 295 -22.06 -15.24 -30.15
CA LEU A 295 -22.17 -14.21 -31.18
C LEU A 295 -22.23 -14.77 -32.61
N LYS A 296 -22.08 -16.09 -32.80
CA LYS A 296 -22.00 -16.77 -34.11
C LYS A 296 -20.94 -16.14 -35.02
N VAL A 297 -19.80 -15.76 -34.44
CA VAL A 297 -18.68 -15.19 -35.21
C VAL A 297 -17.89 -16.33 -35.86
N GLU A 298 -17.94 -16.41 -37.19
CA GLU A 298 -17.19 -17.37 -37.99
C GLU A 298 -15.94 -16.71 -38.60
N GLY A 299 -14.78 -17.36 -38.49
CA GLY A 299 -13.49 -16.84 -38.97
C GLY A 299 -12.81 -15.80 -38.05
N ARG A 300 -11.48 -15.71 -38.12
CA ARG A 300 -10.61 -14.78 -37.35
C ARG A 300 -10.65 -14.94 -35.81
N THR A 301 -11.03 -16.10 -35.30
CA THR A 301 -11.07 -16.40 -33.85
C THR A 301 -9.67 -16.35 -33.21
N LEU A 302 -8.66 -16.94 -33.87
CA LEU A 302 -7.28 -16.99 -33.36
C LEU A 302 -6.64 -15.60 -33.19
N PRO A 303 -6.63 -14.69 -34.20
CA PRO A 303 -6.10 -13.34 -34.02
C PRO A 303 -6.80 -12.53 -32.92
N ARG A 304 -8.13 -12.70 -32.75
CA ARG A 304 -8.87 -12.01 -31.68
C ARG A 304 -8.50 -12.53 -30.30
N ARG A 305 -8.33 -13.85 -30.15
CA ARG A 305 -7.86 -14.47 -28.90
C ARG A 305 -6.46 -13.95 -28.54
N GLY A 306 -5.52 -13.97 -29.49
CA GLY A 306 -4.19 -13.39 -29.28
C GLY A 306 -4.24 -11.91 -28.88
N SER A 307 -5.03 -11.10 -29.58
CA SER A 307 -5.17 -9.67 -29.24
C SER A 307 -5.80 -9.40 -27.87
N LEU A 308 -6.61 -10.31 -27.32
CA LEU A 308 -7.14 -10.20 -25.96
C LEU A 308 -6.03 -10.47 -24.93
N ILE A 309 -5.22 -11.50 -25.16
CA ILE A 309 -4.12 -11.84 -24.24
C ILE A 309 -3.03 -10.75 -24.28
N GLN A 310 -2.71 -10.22 -25.47
CA GLN A 310 -1.83 -9.06 -25.60
C GLN A 310 -2.37 -7.86 -24.82
N PHE A 311 -3.68 -7.57 -24.91
CA PHE A 311 -4.28 -6.47 -24.16
C PHE A 311 -4.14 -6.65 -22.64
N LEU A 312 -4.28 -7.87 -22.12
CA LEU A 312 -4.03 -8.16 -20.71
C LEU A 312 -2.55 -7.93 -20.36
N TYR A 313 -1.62 -8.42 -21.20
CA TYR A 313 -0.19 -8.22 -21.02
C TYR A 313 0.17 -6.73 -20.97
N ASP A 314 -0.27 -5.96 -21.97
CA ASP A 314 -0.04 -4.51 -22.05
C ASP A 314 -0.63 -3.80 -20.83
N SER A 315 -1.80 -4.24 -20.32
CA SER A 315 -2.41 -3.63 -19.12
C SER A 315 -1.57 -3.82 -17.84
N ILE A 316 -0.69 -4.83 -17.81
CA ILE A 316 0.15 -5.19 -16.66
C ILE A 316 1.58 -4.65 -16.82
N ILE A 317 2.20 -4.85 -17.98
CA ILE A 317 3.64 -4.61 -18.19
C ILE A 317 3.90 -3.29 -18.91
N GLU A 318 3.12 -2.97 -19.94
CA GLU A 318 3.34 -1.78 -20.79
C GLU A 318 2.05 -0.95 -21.00
N PRO A 319 1.44 -0.43 -19.92
CA PRO A 319 0.21 0.34 -20.06
C PRO A 319 0.46 1.69 -20.73
N LYS A 320 -0.48 2.12 -21.57
CA LYS A 320 -0.34 3.36 -22.35
C LYS A 320 -0.55 4.63 -21.54
N ASP A 321 -1.53 4.63 -20.65
CA ASP A 321 -2.02 5.84 -19.95
C ASP A 321 -1.84 5.76 -18.42
N SER A 322 -1.09 4.77 -17.93
CA SER A 322 -0.89 4.55 -16.50
C SER A 322 0.45 3.91 -16.17
N LEU A 323 0.72 3.71 -14.88
CA LEU A 323 1.93 3.02 -14.43
C LEU A 323 1.82 1.51 -14.64
N PRO A 324 2.92 0.80 -14.94
CA PRO A 324 2.93 -0.65 -14.99
C PRO A 324 2.59 -1.26 -13.62
N LEU A 325 2.10 -2.49 -13.60
CA LEU A 325 1.86 -3.25 -12.37
C LEU A 325 3.09 -4.05 -11.94
N VAL A 326 3.90 -4.42 -12.94
CA VAL A 326 5.20 -5.08 -12.79
C VAL A 326 6.10 -4.49 -13.86
N GLY A 327 7.28 -4.03 -13.48
CA GLY A 327 8.25 -3.48 -14.42
C GLY A 327 9.19 -2.50 -13.73
N SER A 328 9.77 -1.61 -14.53
CA SER A 328 10.73 -0.61 -14.07
C SER A 328 10.32 0.77 -14.55
N LEU A 329 10.58 1.78 -13.73
CA LEU A 329 10.22 3.15 -14.04
C LEU A 329 11.38 4.09 -13.71
N GLU A 330 11.66 5.06 -14.57
CA GLU A 330 12.55 6.17 -14.22
C GLU A 330 11.90 6.93 -13.07
N VAL A 331 12.63 7.23 -12.00
CA VAL A 331 12.18 7.97 -10.83
C VAL A 331 12.94 9.27 -10.77
N ARG A 332 12.20 10.37 -10.78
CA ARG A 332 12.73 11.72 -10.59
C ARG A 332 12.68 12.10 -9.11
N ASP A 333 13.68 12.87 -8.68
CA ASP A 333 13.76 13.46 -7.33
C ASP A 333 13.87 12.45 -6.16
N GLY A 334 14.13 11.17 -6.47
CA GLY A 334 14.21 10.11 -5.46
C GLY A 334 12.87 9.78 -4.78
N LEU A 335 11.74 10.19 -5.38
CA LEU A 335 10.40 10.02 -4.80
C LEU A 335 9.57 9.02 -5.58
N ALA A 336 8.65 8.33 -4.90
CA ALA A 336 7.70 7.50 -5.61
C ALA A 336 6.83 8.37 -6.56
N PRO A 337 6.41 7.85 -7.72
CA PRO A 337 5.68 8.62 -8.73
C PRO A 337 4.44 9.31 -8.18
N TRP A 338 3.71 8.64 -7.29
CA TRP A 338 2.48 9.15 -6.69
C TRP A 338 2.71 10.25 -5.64
N PHE A 339 3.96 10.50 -5.23
CA PHE A 339 4.35 11.62 -4.36
C PHE A 339 5.13 12.71 -5.09
N SER A 340 5.39 12.57 -6.39
CA SER A 340 6.12 13.56 -7.17
C SER A 340 5.19 14.35 -8.09
N GLU A 341 5.32 15.67 -8.04
CA GLU A 341 4.60 16.57 -8.94
C GLU A 341 5.00 16.37 -10.40
N SER A 342 6.21 15.86 -10.66
CA SER A 342 6.71 15.62 -12.01
C SER A 342 5.94 14.53 -12.76
N TYR A 343 5.13 13.71 -12.06
CA TYR A 343 4.29 12.65 -12.63
C TYR A 343 2.82 13.02 -12.74
N GLN A 344 2.44 14.28 -12.46
CA GLN A 344 1.04 14.74 -12.49
C GLN A 344 0.32 14.54 -13.84
N GLY A 345 1.04 14.22 -14.92
CA GLY A 345 0.46 13.86 -16.23
C GLY A 345 0.00 12.41 -16.39
N SER A 346 0.53 11.46 -15.60
CA SER A 346 0.21 10.03 -15.73
C SER A 346 -0.81 9.60 -14.67
N LYS A 347 -1.95 9.04 -15.07
CA LYS A 347 -2.90 8.46 -14.10
C LYS A 347 -2.24 7.27 -13.43
N SER A 348 -2.16 7.22 -12.10
CA SER A 348 -1.45 6.13 -11.41
C SER A 348 -1.95 4.74 -11.82
N PHE A 349 -3.21 4.40 -11.52
CA PHE A 349 -3.81 3.11 -11.87
C PHE A 349 -5.30 3.24 -12.22
N GLY A 350 -5.71 2.66 -13.35
CA GLY A 350 -7.11 2.63 -13.78
C GLY A 350 -7.96 1.53 -13.13
N GLU A 351 -9.27 1.55 -13.32
CA GLU A 351 -10.21 0.57 -12.74
C GLU A 351 -9.86 -0.89 -13.12
N LEU A 352 -9.47 -1.11 -14.37
CA LEU A 352 -9.02 -2.41 -14.88
C LEU A 352 -7.79 -2.90 -14.11
N GLN A 353 -6.79 -2.03 -13.96
CA GLN A 353 -5.55 -2.34 -13.25
C GLN A 353 -5.80 -2.63 -11.77
N LEU A 354 -6.66 -1.87 -11.09
CA LEU A 354 -7.02 -2.13 -9.69
C LEU A 354 -7.66 -3.53 -9.53
N LYS A 355 -8.51 -3.96 -10.46
CA LYS A 355 -9.06 -5.32 -10.47
C LYS A 355 -8.01 -6.40 -10.74
N ILE A 356 -7.05 -6.11 -11.62
CA ILE A 356 -5.93 -7.02 -11.88
C ILE A 356 -5.04 -7.15 -10.64
N ILE A 357 -4.67 -6.03 -10.00
CA ILE A 357 -3.90 -6.02 -8.75
C ILE A 357 -4.61 -6.87 -7.68
N LYS A 358 -5.92 -6.69 -7.51
CA LYS A 358 -6.75 -7.51 -6.61
C LYS A 358 -6.61 -9.00 -6.92
N TYR A 359 -6.70 -9.38 -8.20
CA TYR A 359 -6.56 -10.77 -8.63
C TYR A 359 -5.21 -11.39 -8.24
N PHE A 360 -4.13 -10.62 -8.31
CA PHE A 360 -2.77 -11.09 -8.03
C PHE A 360 -2.36 -11.03 -6.56
N SER A 361 -2.92 -10.08 -5.80
CA SER A 361 -2.39 -9.68 -4.50
C SER A 361 -3.19 -10.19 -3.31
N GLU A 362 -4.48 -10.48 -3.50
CA GLU A 362 -5.42 -10.90 -2.44
C GLU A 362 -5.70 -12.41 -2.48
N ASP A 363 -6.35 -12.94 -1.45
CA ASP A 363 -6.92 -14.28 -1.49
C ASP A 363 -8.17 -14.29 -2.39
N LEU A 364 -8.14 -15.15 -3.42
CA LEU A 364 -9.17 -15.19 -4.44
C LEU A 364 -10.41 -15.94 -3.93
N THR A 365 -11.54 -15.23 -3.85
CA THR A 365 -12.86 -15.87 -3.71
C THR A 365 -13.32 -16.45 -5.04
N ASP A 366 -14.23 -17.42 -5.00
CA ASP A 366 -14.84 -17.98 -6.22
C ASP A 366 -15.46 -16.90 -7.12
N GLU A 367 -16.08 -15.89 -6.52
CA GLU A 367 -16.61 -14.71 -7.22
C GLU A 367 -15.51 -13.92 -7.95
N ASN A 368 -14.40 -13.58 -7.26
CA ASN A 368 -13.30 -12.82 -7.86
C ASN A 368 -12.66 -13.60 -9.04
N MET A 369 -12.62 -14.93 -8.95
CA MET A 369 -12.08 -15.78 -10.02
C MET A 369 -12.92 -15.76 -11.29
N VAL A 370 -14.17 -15.32 -11.22
CA VAL A 370 -15.11 -15.22 -12.34
C VAL A 370 -15.25 -13.78 -12.80
N ASP A 371 -15.52 -12.87 -11.87
CA ASP A 371 -15.87 -11.49 -12.16
C ASP A 371 -14.72 -10.70 -12.77
N ILE A 372 -13.48 -11.00 -12.38
CA ILE A 372 -12.30 -10.29 -12.89
C ILE A 372 -12.02 -10.66 -14.36
N PRO A 373 -11.96 -11.95 -14.77
CA PRO A 373 -11.91 -12.31 -16.18
C PRO A 373 -13.05 -11.70 -17.00
N VAL A 374 -14.28 -11.71 -16.47
CA VAL A 374 -15.45 -11.09 -17.13
C VAL A 374 -15.24 -9.59 -17.35
N PHE A 375 -14.75 -8.90 -16.33
CA PHE A 375 -14.47 -7.47 -16.41
C PHE A 375 -13.39 -7.14 -17.44
N ILE A 376 -12.28 -7.90 -17.46
CA ILE A 376 -11.20 -7.73 -18.43
C ILE A 376 -11.72 -7.94 -19.86
N LEU A 377 -12.50 -9.00 -20.10
CA LEU A 377 -13.08 -9.26 -21.42
C LEU A 377 -14.03 -8.13 -21.85
N ALA A 378 -14.85 -7.63 -20.92
CA ALA A 378 -15.73 -6.50 -21.18
C ALA A 378 -14.94 -5.22 -21.52
N ALA A 379 -13.82 -4.97 -20.84
CA ALA A 379 -12.96 -3.82 -21.10
C ALA A 379 -12.36 -3.90 -22.51
N TRP A 380 -11.86 -5.07 -22.89
CA TRP A 380 -11.33 -5.28 -24.23
C TRP A 380 -12.38 -5.06 -25.33
N TYR A 381 -13.61 -5.57 -25.14
CA TYR A 381 -14.70 -5.39 -26.10
C TYR A 381 -15.26 -3.97 -26.14
N HIS A 382 -15.13 -3.22 -25.04
CA HIS A 382 -15.47 -1.81 -25.03
C HIS A 382 -14.54 -1.01 -25.95
N ASP A 383 -13.26 -1.34 -25.96
CA ASP A 383 -12.26 -0.67 -26.80
C ASP A 383 -12.23 -1.23 -28.24
N LYS A 384 -12.56 -2.53 -28.39
CA LYS A 384 -12.60 -3.25 -29.67
C LYS A 384 -13.95 -3.95 -29.87
N PRO A 385 -15.03 -3.21 -30.20
CA PRO A 385 -16.37 -3.78 -30.34
C PRO A 385 -16.41 -4.97 -31.31
N PRO A 386 -17.29 -5.96 -31.07
CA PRO A 386 -17.50 -7.03 -32.03
C PRO A 386 -18.03 -6.41 -33.34
N PHE A 387 -17.63 -6.97 -34.49
CA PHE A 387 -18.02 -6.47 -35.81
C PHE A 387 -19.54 -6.20 -35.88
N LYS A 388 -19.94 -5.12 -36.57
CA LYS A 388 -21.32 -5.00 -37.06
C LYS A 388 -21.63 -6.29 -37.82
N LYS A 389 -22.76 -6.95 -37.49
CA LYS A 389 -23.29 -8.06 -38.28
C LYS A 389 -23.19 -7.68 -39.76
N VAL A 390 -22.49 -8.48 -40.55
CA VAL A 390 -22.61 -8.40 -42.00
C VAL A 390 -24.08 -8.60 -42.29
N SER A 391 -24.74 -7.54 -42.74
CA SER A 391 -26.12 -7.58 -43.22
C SER A 391 -26.18 -8.67 -44.29
N THR A 392 -26.97 -9.71 -44.02
CA THR A 392 -27.38 -10.68 -45.04
C THR A 392 -27.95 -9.90 -46.23
N PRO A 393 -27.45 -10.13 -47.46
CA PRO A 393 -28.12 -9.60 -48.64
C PRO A 393 -29.54 -10.17 -48.68
N ALA A 394 -30.48 -9.31 -49.05
CA ALA A 394 -31.90 -9.62 -49.19
C ALA A 394 -32.16 -10.73 -50.22
#